data_AF-X6K280-F1
#
_entry.id   AF-X6K280-F1
#
_cell.length_a   1.000
_cell.length_b   1.000
_cell.length_c   1.000
_cell.angle_alpha   90.00
_cell.angle_beta   90.00
_cell.angle_gamma   90.00
#
_symmetry.space_group_name_H-M   'P 1'
#
loop_
_entity.id
_entity.type
_entity.pdbx_description
1 polymer ?
#
loop_
_entity_poly.entity_id
_entity_poly.type
_entity_poly.pdbx_seq_one_letter_code
_entity_poly.pdbx_strand_id
1 'polypeptide(L)'
;MLVHFPIVLIYLLVAIDLVALVGGSVVTRRSSAGTISTFVALAAGVFAIGTWFFGGLALDHAEAAGFSSDVAEIHESLGGITAVAFMIWGLVRLALWVRNRDMRVVTIAIPLIEVGGAMLVTATAYYGGLLVYELGVNVAKSAIAG
;
A
#
# COMPACT_ATOMS: atom_id res chain seq x y z
N MET A 1 16.51 -0.75 2.52
CA MET A 1 15.48 -1.55 1.79
C MET A 1 14.19 -1.61 2.61
N LEU A 2 13.56 -0.45 2.84
CA LEU A 2 12.28 -0.31 3.56
C LEU A 2 11.25 0.39 2.66
N VAL A 3 11.33 0.17 1.35
CA VAL A 3 10.62 0.97 0.33
C VAL A 3 9.49 0.24 -0.41
N HIS A 4 9.31 -1.08 -0.23
CA HIS A 4 8.35 -1.87 -1.04
C HIS A 4 7.30 -2.64 -0.22
N PHE A 5 7.21 -2.41 1.08
CA PHE A 5 6.40 -3.23 1.98
C PHE A 5 4.86 -3.16 1.79
N PRO A 6 4.25 -2.04 1.32
CA PRO A 6 2.80 -1.95 1.20
C PRO A 6 2.19 -2.82 0.10
N ILE A 7 2.94 -3.04 -0.99
CA ILE A 7 2.47 -3.76 -2.20
C ILE A 7 2.02 -5.16 -1.81
N VAL A 8 2.88 -5.90 -1.11
CA VAL A 8 2.62 -7.30 -0.74
C VAL A 8 1.40 -7.43 0.18
N LEU A 9 1.21 -6.47 1.10
CA LEU A 9 0.13 -6.54 2.07
C LEU A 9 -1.25 -6.30 1.45
N ILE A 10 -1.37 -5.42 0.46
CA ILE A 10 -2.64 -5.21 -0.23
C ILE A 10 -3.00 -6.36 -1.16
N TYR A 11 -2.02 -6.92 -1.88
CA TYR A 11 -2.28 -8.14 -2.66
C TYR A 11 -2.67 -9.32 -1.77
N LEU A 12 -2.01 -9.46 -0.61
CA LEU A 12 -2.37 -10.45 0.39
C LEU A 12 -3.79 -10.21 0.94
N LEU A 13 -4.14 -8.95 1.23
CA LEU A 13 -5.47 -8.58 1.71
C LEU A 13 -6.57 -8.95 0.69
N VAL A 14 -6.37 -8.59 -0.59
CA VAL A 14 -7.26 -8.98 -1.70
C VAL A 14 -7.46 -10.49 -1.74
N ALA A 15 -6.36 -11.27 -1.65
CA ALA A 15 -6.44 -12.72 -1.67
C ALA A 15 -7.23 -13.27 -0.47
N ILE A 16 -6.96 -12.76 0.74
CA ILE A 16 -7.67 -13.17 1.96
C ILE A 16 -9.17 -12.89 1.83
N ASP A 17 -9.57 -11.71 1.39
CA ASP A 17 -10.98 -11.31 1.37
C ASP A 17 -11.75 -11.94 0.20
N LEU A 18 -11.10 -12.22 -0.94
CA LEU A 18 -11.69 -13.03 -2.00
C LEU A 18 -11.91 -14.48 -1.54
N VAL A 19 -10.94 -15.10 -0.88
CA VAL A 19 -11.08 -16.46 -0.34
C VAL A 19 -12.18 -16.50 0.73
N ALA A 20 -12.22 -15.50 1.62
CA ALA A 20 -13.27 -15.38 2.62
C ALA A 20 -14.66 -15.23 1.96
N LEU A 21 -14.78 -14.40 0.93
CA LEU A 21 -16.03 -14.21 0.20
C LEU A 21 -16.52 -15.50 -0.48
N VAL A 22 -15.63 -16.20 -1.19
CA VAL A 22 -15.94 -17.49 -1.85
C VAL A 22 -16.30 -18.56 -0.83
N GLY A 23 -15.63 -18.58 0.32
CA GLY A 23 -15.92 -19.48 1.44
C GLY A 23 -17.13 -19.09 2.28
N GLY A 24 -17.86 -18.01 1.95
CA GLY A 24 -19.04 -17.55 2.69
C GLY A 24 -18.74 -16.95 4.07
N SER A 25 -17.47 -16.61 4.34
CA SER A 25 -17.03 -15.98 5.58
C SER A 25 -17.31 -14.48 5.58
N VAL A 26 -17.80 -13.96 6.71
CA VAL A 26 -18.08 -12.53 6.89
C VAL A 26 -16.91 -11.87 7.60
N VAL A 27 -16.13 -11.07 6.87
CA VAL A 27 -14.91 -10.41 7.37
C VAL A 27 -15.18 -9.21 8.29
N THR A 28 -16.43 -8.72 8.33
CA THR A 28 -16.85 -7.63 9.25
C THR A 28 -17.16 -8.11 10.67
N ARG A 29 -17.11 -9.42 10.94
CA ARG A 29 -17.29 -10.00 12.28
C ARG A 29 -15.94 -10.29 12.94
N ARG A 30 -15.94 -10.42 14.27
CA ARG A 30 -14.81 -10.89 15.08
C ARG A 30 -14.62 -12.41 14.96
N SER A 31 -14.46 -12.89 13.72
CA SER A 31 -14.05 -14.25 13.38
C SER A 31 -12.53 -14.29 13.17
N SER A 32 -11.95 -15.49 13.02
CA SER A 32 -10.54 -15.63 12.62
C SER A 32 -10.24 -14.92 11.30
N ALA A 33 -11.06 -15.16 10.27
CA ALA A 33 -10.93 -14.52 8.96
C ALA A 33 -11.08 -12.99 9.05
N GLY A 34 -12.11 -12.49 9.75
CA GLY A 34 -12.32 -11.06 9.90
C GLY A 34 -11.22 -10.36 10.71
N THR A 35 -10.66 -11.04 11.71
CA THR A 35 -9.54 -10.54 12.52
C THR A 35 -8.28 -10.46 11.68
N ILE A 36 -7.87 -11.56 11.03
CA ILE A 36 -6.69 -11.58 10.15
C ILE A 36 -6.80 -10.48 9.09
N SER A 37 -7.93 -10.43 8.39
CA SER A 37 -8.11 -9.46 7.33
C SER A 37 -8.07 -8.01 7.82
N THR A 38 -8.72 -7.71 8.94
CA THR A 38 -8.71 -6.35 9.53
C THR A 38 -7.31 -5.92 9.92
N PHE A 39 -6.54 -6.79 10.57
CA PHE A 39 -5.19 -6.44 11.00
C PHE A 39 -4.18 -6.41 9.84
N VAL A 40 -4.39 -7.19 8.78
CA VAL A 40 -3.62 -7.04 7.53
C VAL A 40 -3.91 -5.69 6.88
N ALA A 41 -5.18 -5.25 6.83
CA ALA A 41 -5.53 -3.93 6.29
C ALA A 41 -4.93 -2.78 7.10
N LEU A 42 -4.95 -2.88 8.44
CA LEU A 42 -4.30 -1.91 9.33
C LEU A 42 -2.78 -1.90 9.11
N ALA A 43 -2.15 -3.07 9.06
CA ALA A 43 -0.72 -3.17 8.79
C ALA A 43 -0.36 -2.54 7.45
N ALA A 44 -1.14 -2.81 6.39
CA ALA A 44 -0.95 -2.20 5.09
C ALA A 44 -0.97 -0.66 5.16
N GLY A 45 -1.94 -0.08 5.87
CA GLY A 45 -2.03 1.37 6.09
C GLY A 45 -0.83 1.93 6.86
N VAL A 46 -0.46 1.34 8.00
CA VAL A 46 0.67 1.79 8.83
C VAL A 46 1.99 1.72 8.06
N PHE A 47 2.25 0.59 7.39
CA PHE A 47 3.47 0.43 6.60
C PHE A 47 3.48 1.34 5.37
N ALA A 48 2.33 1.66 4.77
CA ALA A 48 2.26 2.62 3.67
C ALA A 48 2.65 4.04 4.11
N ILE A 49 2.16 4.50 5.27
CA ILE A 49 2.57 5.77 5.86
C ILE A 49 4.07 5.80 6.15
N GLY A 50 4.59 4.74 6.80
CA GLY A 50 6.03 4.64 7.06
C GLY A 50 6.86 4.67 5.78
N THR A 51 6.44 3.92 4.76
CA THR A 51 7.14 3.84 3.47
C THR A 51 7.15 5.19 2.76
N TRP A 52 6.00 5.88 2.69
CA TRP A 52 5.93 7.21 2.09
C TRP A 52 6.81 8.22 2.83
N PHE A 53 6.77 8.23 4.16
CA PHE A 53 7.60 9.13 4.97
C PHE A 53 9.10 8.92 4.73
N PHE A 54 9.58 7.67 4.80
CA PHE A 54 11.00 7.38 4.53
C PHE A 54 11.38 7.57 3.06
N GLY A 55 10.43 7.39 2.14
CA GLY A 55 10.61 7.70 0.71
C GLY A 55 10.83 9.19 0.48
N GLY A 56 10.03 10.06 1.10
CA GLY A 56 10.20 11.52 1.05
C GLY A 56 11.57 11.95 1.57
N LEU A 57 12.01 11.45 2.74
CA LEU A 57 13.35 11.75 3.26
C LEU A 57 14.49 11.32 2.31
N ALA A 58 14.30 10.22 1.58
CA ALA A 58 15.27 9.77 0.59
C ALA A 58 15.27 10.66 -0.66
N LEU A 59 14.11 11.15 -1.09
CA LEU A 59 13.98 12.09 -2.19
C LEU A 59 14.59 13.44 -1.83
N ASP A 60 14.29 14.01 -0.66
CA ASP A 60 14.90 15.25 -0.15
C ASP A 60 16.44 15.18 -0.20
N HIS A 61 17.01 14.04 0.19
CA HIS A 61 18.45 13.83 0.14
C HIS A 61 18.99 13.79 -1.31
N ALA A 62 18.25 13.18 -2.23
CA ALA A 62 18.62 13.15 -3.64
C ALA A 62 18.52 14.54 -4.28
N GLU A 63 17.47 15.30 -3.98
CA GLU A 63 17.26 16.67 -4.47
C GLU A 63 18.34 17.62 -3.94
N ALA A 64 18.71 17.51 -2.66
CA ALA A 64 19.84 18.24 -2.09
C ALA A 64 21.19 17.90 -2.78
N ALA A 65 21.28 16.72 -3.41
CA ALA A 65 22.42 16.31 -4.23
C ALA A 65 22.28 16.67 -5.73
N GLY A 66 21.24 17.41 -6.11
CA GLY A 66 21.01 17.92 -7.47
C GLY A 66 20.12 17.05 -8.36
N PHE A 67 19.45 16.02 -7.82
CA PHE A 67 18.48 15.23 -8.57
C PHE A 67 17.14 15.97 -8.75
N SER A 68 16.55 15.88 -9.94
CA SER A 68 15.20 16.38 -10.22
C SER A 68 14.60 15.58 -11.37
N SER A 69 13.31 15.22 -11.26
CA SER A 69 12.61 14.43 -12.28
C SER A 69 11.09 14.47 -12.08
N ASP A 70 10.34 14.70 -13.16
CA ASP A 70 8.88 14.60 -13.17
C ASP A 70 8.39 13.22 -12.71
N VAL A 71 9.16 12.16 -12.98
CA VAL A 71 8.85 10.79 -12.53
C VAL A 71 8.90 10.69 -11.00
N ALA A 72 9.82 11.41 -10.36
CA ALA A 72 9.97 11.41 -8.91
C ALA A 72 8.82 12.13 -8.23
N GLU A 73 8.42 13.29 -8.76
CA GLU A 73 7.27 14.05 -8.29
C GLU A 73 5.96 13.23 -8.42
N ILE A 74 5.75 12.57 -9.57
CA ILE A 74 4.58 11.69 -9.78
C ILE A 74 4.60 10.52 -8.79
N HIS A 75 5.76 9.87 -8.62
CA HIS A 75 5.88 8.75 -7.68
C HIS A 75 5.63 9.17 -6.23
N GLU A 76 6.18 10.30 -5.80
CA GLU A 76 5.99 10.84 -4.45
C GLU A 76 4.51 11.18 -4.20
N SER A 77 3.87 11.89 -5.14
CA SER A 77 2.46 12.25 -5.06
C SER A 77 1.56 11.01 -4.98
N LEU A 78 1.78 10.03 -5.86
CA LEU A 78 1.07 8.75 -5.81
C LEU A 78 1.37 7.97 -4.53
N GLY A 79 2.60 8.04 -4.03
CA GLY A 79 3.01 7.46 -2.75
C GLY A 79 2.19 8.03 -1.59
N GLY A 80 2.04 9.35 -1.53
CA GLY A 80 1.23 10.04 -0.52
C GLY A 80 -0.25 9.66 -0.61
N ILE A 81 -0.83 9.68 -1.82
CA ILE A 81 -2.21 9.26 -2.05
C ILE A 81 -2.43 7.81 -1.61
N THR A 82 -1.53 6.90 -1.99
CA THR A 82 -1.58 5.47 -1.61
C THR A 82 -1.52 5.30 -0.10
N ALA A 83 -0.60 5.99 0.57
CA ALA A 83 -0.41 5.90 2.00
C ALA A 83 -1.64 6.36 2.79
N VAL A 84 -2.20 7.51 2.43
CA VAL A 84 -3.41 8.03 3.06
C VAL A 84 -4.61 7.14 2.77
N ALA A 85 -4.79 6.69 1.52
CA ALA A 85 -5.89 5.80 1.14
C ALA A 85 -5.88 4.50 1.95
N PHE A 86 -4.71 3.85 2.10
CA PHE A 86 -4.60 2.59 2.84
C PHE A 86 -4.72 2.79 4.35
N MET A 87 -4.23 3.90 4.89
CA MET A 87 -4.47 4.22 6.29
C MET A 87 -5.98 4.41 6.57
N ILE A 88 -6.67 5.21 5.75
CA ILE A 88 -8.12 5.39 5.86
C ILE A 88 -8.83 4.05 5.73
N TRP A 89 -8.45 3.22 4.75
CA TRP A 89 -9.05 1.90 4.56
C TRP A 89 -8.85 1.00 5.78
N GLY A 90 -7.63 0.93 6.34
CA GLY A 90 -7.34 0.18 7.56
C GLY A 90 -8.20 0.62 8.75
N LEU A 91 -8.39 1.93 8.92
CA LEU A 91 -9.25 2.48 9.99
C LEU A 91 -10.73 2.16 9.76
N VAL A 92 -11.22 2.24 8.51
CA VAL A 92 -12.58 1.83 8.15
C VAL A 92 -12.78 0.34 8.44
N ARG A 93 -11.82 -0.50 8.07
CA ARG A 93 -11.82 -1.94 8.36
C ARG A 93 -11.88 -2.20 9.86
N LEU A 94 -11.06 -1.51 10.64
CA LEU A 94 -11.09 -1.59 12.10
C LEU A 94 -12.46 -1.20 12.67
N ALA A 95 -13.05 -0.10 12.19
CA ALA A 95 -14.37 0.35 12.63
C ALA A 95 -15.47 -0.70 12.33
N LEU A 96 -15.44 -1.30 11.14
CA LEU A 96 -16.38 -2.37 10.76
C LEU A 96 -16.21 -3.61 11.64
N TRP A 97 -14.97 -4.03 11.90
CA TRP A 97 -14.65 -5.18 12.75
C TRP A 97 -15.03 -4.94 14.22
N VAL A 98 -14.76 -3.75 14.76
CA VAL A 98 -15.16 -3.37 16.12
C VAL A 98 -16.67 -3.43 16.27
N ARG A 99 -17.41 -2.97 15.25
CA ARG A 99 -18.89 -3.01 15.22
C ARG A 99 -19.45 -4.43 15.24
N ASN A 100 -18.70 -5.41 14.73
CA ASN A 100 -19.00 -6.84 14.80
C ASN A 100 -20.41 -7.20 14.30
N ARG A 101 -20.81 -6.65 13.15
CA ARG A 101 -22.12 -6.89 12.53
C ARG A 101 -21.95 -7.69 11.25
N ASP A 102 -22.94 -8.52 10.95
CA ASP A 102 -23.08 -9.09 9.62
C ASP A 102 -23.58 -8.03 8.64
N MET A 103 -22.74 -7.68 7.67
CA MET A 103 -23.09 -6.71 6.65
C MET A 103 -22.77 -7.32 5.29
N ARG A 104 -23.64 -8.20 4.82
CA ARG A 104 -23.43 -9.01 3.61
C ARG A 104 -23.10 -8.17 2.37
N VAL A 105 -23.78 -7.04 2.16
CA VAL A 105 -23.47 -6.11 1.05
C VAL A 105 -22.07 -5.51 1.19
N VAL A 106 -21.69 -5.10 2.40
CA VAL A 106 -20.35 -4.55 2.67
C VAL A 106 -19.27 -5.61 2.45
N THR A 107 -19.55 -6.86 2.81
CA THR A 107 -18.63 -8.00 2.61
C THR A 107 -18.29 -8.21 1.14
N ILE A 108 -19.21 -7.94 0.22
CA ILE A 108 -18.96 -8.01 -1.24
C ILE A 108 -18.20 -6.76 -1.72
N ALA A 109 -18.53 -5.58 -1.19
CA ALA A 109 -17.90 -4.33 -1.60
C ALA A 109 -16.40 -4.24 -1.20
N ILE A 110 -16.05 -4.82 -0.07
CA ILE A 110 -14.69 -4.86 0.47
C ILE A 110 -13.64 -5.34 -0.55
N PRO A 111 -13.72 -6.56 -1.12
CA PRO A 111 -12.69 -7.03 -2.03
C PRO A 111 -12.66 -6.22 -3.33
N LEU A 112 -13.77 -5.62 -3.75
CA LEU A 112 -13.79 -4.70 -4.91
C LEU A 112 -12.99 -3.42 -4.63
N ILE A 113 -13.14 -2.86 -3.43
CA ILE A 113 -12.35 -1.69 -2.99
C ILE A 113 -10.87 -2.05 -2.90
N GLU A 114 -10.55 -3.23 -2.37
CA GLU A 114 -9.17 -3.70 -2.22
C GLU A 114 -8.51 -3.98 -3.56
N VAL A 115 -9.26 -4.48 -4.57
CA VAL A 115 -8.79 -4.57 -5.96
C VAL A 115 -8.46 -3.19 -6.53
N GLY A 116 -9.29 -2.18 -6.27
CA GLY A 116 -8.97 -0.79 -6.61
C GLY A 116 -7.69 -0.30 -5.91
N GLY A 117 -7.51 -0.67 -4.64
CA GLY A 117 -6.27 -0.42 -3.90
C GLY A 117 -5.05 -1.11 -4.53
N ALA A 118 -5.20 -2.36 -4.98
CA ALA A 118 -4.14 -3.09 -5.67
C ALA A 118 -3.74 -2.42 -7.00
N MET A 119 -4.72 -1.88 -7.74
CA MET A 119 -4.43 -1.08 -8.94
C MET A 119 -3.66 0.20 -8.60
N LEU A 120 -4.08 0.92 -7.55
CA LEU A 120 -3.40 2.14 -7.10
C LEU A 120 -1.95 1.87 -6.71
N VAL A 121 -1.68 0.87 -5.86
CA VAL A 121 -0.30 0.56 -5.44
C VAL A 121 0.56 0.07 -6.60
N THR A 122 -0.04 -0.58 -7.60
CA THR A 122 0.67 -1.00 -8.81
C THR A 122 1.11 0.19 -9.65
N ALA A 123 0.24 1.20 -9.81
CA ALA A 123 0.61 2.45 -10.47
C ALA A 123 1.73 3.17 -9.72
N THR A 124 1.65 3.27 -8.39
CA THR A 124 2.72 3.84 -7.56
C THR A 124 4.03 3.08 -7.73
N ALA A 125 3.97 1.75 -7.74
CA ALA A 125 5.14 0.88 -7.93
C ALA A 125 5.75 1.00 -9.33
N TYR A 126 4.94 1.20 -10.37
CA TYR A 126 5.42 1.40 -11.73
C TYR A 126 6.37 2.60 -11.82
N TYR A 127 5.96 3.77 -11.34
CA TYR A 127 6.82 4.95 -11.32
C TYR A 127 8.02 4.80 -10.39
N GLY A 128 7.86 4.10 -9.26
CA GLY A 128 8.98 3.75 -8.38
C GLY A 128 10.03 2.86 -9.08
N GLY A 129 9.57 1.93 -9.92
CA GLY A 129 10.43 1.11 -10.76
C GLY A 129 11.24 1.95 -11.77
N LEU A 130 10.60 2.92 -12.43
CA LEU A 130 11.28 3.83 -13.37
C LEU A 130 12.40 4.63 -12.68
N LEU A 131 12.18 5.09 -11.43
CA LEU A 131 13.21 5.79 -10.66
C LEU A 131 14.48 4.96 -10.44
N VAL A 132 14.31 3.66 -10.18
CA VAL A 132 15.43 2.76 -9.88
C VAL A 132 16.10 2.26 -11.16
N TYR A 133 15.31 1.79 -12.12
CA TYR A 133 15.82 1.07 -13.29
C TYR A 133 16.21 1.98 -14.46
N GLU A 134 15.56 3.13 -14.62
CA GLU A 134 15.84 4.04 -15.74
C GLU A 134 16.67 5.25 -15.28
N LEU A 135 16.35 5.81 -14.12
CA LEU A 135 16.99 7.04 -13.62
C LEU A 135 18.15 6.79 -12.66
N GLY A 136 18.34 5.55 -12.21
CA GLY A 136 19.49 5.15 -11.39
C GLY A 136 19.57 5.88 -10.04
N VAL A 137 18.44 6.36 -9.51
CA VAL A 137 18.36 7.01 -8.19
C VAL A 137 18.84 6.00 -7.15
N ASN A 138 19.88 6.37 -6.39
CA ASN A 138 20.65 5.51 -5.46
C ASN A 138 21.51 4.38 -6.08
N VAL A 139 21.64 4.28 -7.42
CA VAL A 139 22.48 3.27 -8.09
C VAL A 139 23.70 3.90 -8.78
N ALA A 140 23.59 5.16 -9.24
CA ALA A 140 24.64 5.85 -10.00
C ALA A 140 25.98 6.05 -9.26
N LYS A 141 26.00 6.02 -7.91
CA LYS A 141 27.25 6.09 -7.14
C LYS A 141 28.12 4.81 -7.23
N SER A 142 27.58 3.69 -7.69
CA SER A 142 28.37 2.45 -7.82
C SER A 142 29.13 2.32 -9.14
N ALA A 143 28.76 3.09 -10.17
CA ALA A 143 29.34 2.96 -11.52
C ALA A 143 30.57 3.85 -11.78
N ILE A 144 30.84 4.84 -10.92
CA ILE A 144 31.96 5.81 -11.10
C ILE A 144 33.15 5.46 -10.17
N ALA A 145 33.06 4.36 -9.42
CA ALA A 145 34.09 3.91 -8.49
C ALA A 145 34.77 2.59 -8.91
N GLY A 146 34.72 2.24 -10.21
CA GLY A 146 35.39 1.08 -10.80
C GLY A 146 36.42 1.49 -11.84
#